data_AF-A0A4Y2FBL9-F1
#
_entry.id   AF-A0A4Y2FBL9-F1
#
_cell.length_a   1.000
_cell.length_b   1.000
_cell.length_c   1.000
_cell.angle_alpha   90.00
_cell.angle_beta   90.00
_cell.angle_gamma   90.00
#
_symmetry.space_group_name_H-M   'P 1'
#
loop_
_entity.id
_entity.type
_entity.pdbx_description
1 polymer ?
#
loop_
_entity_poly.entity_id
_entity_poly.type
_entity_poly.pdbx_seq_one_letter_code
_entity_poly.pdbx_strand_id
1 'polypeptide(L)'
;MNSDSETEYLIENESSDEEFSSSESESDDDSLDSTRDWCRVDITISHPSHPKFLFTGNEGLKVSIGDSEDPLDYFNLFFDDEIFNFIVSETNRYAESHFQNVKLTPASRAVKWKNINNQEMKRFISLLLFQGIVQKPVEKRFWSKRPILSTPFFGKIMIEIKYGLIMKFLHFPR
;
A
#
# COMPACT_ATOMS: atom_id res chain seq x y z
N MET A 1 18.30 10.54 51.72
CA MET A 1 18.85 9.26 52.21
C MET A 1 17.98 8.15 51.63
N ASN A 2 18.65 7.22 50.92
CA ASN A 2 18.21 5.98 50.26
C ASN A 2 17.22 6.15 49.09
N SER A 3 17.54 5.96 47.80
CA SER A 3 18.28 4.93 47.00
C SER A 3 17.39 3.81 46.44
N ASP A 4 17.67 3.52 45.16
CA ASP A 4 17.37 2.33 44.33
C ASP A 4 16.15 2.48 43.39
N SER A 5 16.32 2.65 42.06
CA SER A 5 16.94 1.80 41.01
C SER A 5 15.87 1.03 40.23
N GLU A 6 15.52 1.48 39.01
CA GLU A 6 14.93 0.63 37.98
C GLU A 6 15.44 1.02 36.58
N THR A 7 16.58 0.39 36.24
CA THR A 7 16.90 -0.27 34.95
C THR A 7 16.28 0.26 33.63
N GLU A 8 17.16 0.84 32.80
CA GLU A 8 16.96 1.01 31.36
C GLU A 8 16.98 -0.35 30.65
N TYR A 9 15.86 -0.72 30.02
CA TYR A 9 15.81 -1.84 29.08
C TYR A 9 16.13 -1.33 27.66
N LEU A 10 17.39 -1.50 27.25
CA LEU A 10 17.79 -1.42 25.85
C LEU A 10 17.33 -2.70 25.14
N ILE A 11 16.31 -2.59 24.29
CA ILE A 11 15.92 -3.67 23.38
C ILE A 11 16.73 -3.48 22.11
N GLU A 12 17.75 -4.31 21.94
CA GLU A 12 18.42 -4.54 20.66
C GLU A 12 17.42 -5.21 19.71
N ASN A 13 17.01 -4.49 18.67
CA ASN A 13 16.24 -5.05 17.57
C ASN A 13 17.23 -5.64 16.55
N GLU A 14 17.52 -6.93 16.65
CA GLU A 14 18.05 -7.69 15.51
C GLU A 14 16.94 -7.82 14.46
N SER A 15 17.08 -7.09 13.35
CA SER A 15 16.31 -7.30 12.13
C SER A 15 16.97 -8.45 11.37
N SER A 16 16.39 -9.63 11.41
CA SER A 16 16.79 -10.74 10.54
C SER A 16 16.12 -10.54 9.17
N ASP A 17 16.87 -9.96 8.24
CA ASP A 17 16.49 -9.85 6.83
C ASP A 17 16.74 -11.23 6.17
N GLU A 18 15.69 -12.04 6.06
CA GLU A 18 15.75 -13.26 5.24
C GLU A 18 15.52 -12.91 3.77
N GLU A 19 16.59 -12.97 2.97
CA GLU A 19 16.55 -12.84 1.52
C GLU A 19 15.85 -14.05 0.89
N PHE A 20 14.68 -13.81 0.29
CA PHE A 20 13.93 -14.81 -0.47
C PHE A 20 14.46 -14.88 -1.91
N SER A 21 15.26 -15.91 -2.21
CA SER A 21 15.68 -16.22 -3.58
C SER A 21 14.58 -17.02 -4.30
N SER A 22 13.85 -16.35 -5.20
CA SER A 22 12.89 -16.99 -6.11
C SER A 22 13.59 -17.34 -7.42
N SER A 23 13.85 -18.63 -7.65
CA SER A 23 14.32 -19.13 -8.95
C SER A 23 13.11 -19.32 -9.87
N GLU A 24 12.85 -18.35 -10.73
CA GLU A 24 11.83 -18.43 -11.78
C GLU A 24 12.48 -19.11 -13.01
N SER A 25 11.85 -20.17 -13.54
CA SER A 25 12.19 -20.71 -14.86
C SER A 25 11.30 -20.03 -15.89
N GLU A 26 11.87 -19.10 -16.64
CA GLU A 26 11.20 -18.35 -17.70
C GLU A 26 10.92 -19.29 -18.89
N SER A 27 9.66 -19.37 -19.31
CA SER A 27 9.29 -19.93 -20.62
C SER A 27 8.89 -18.78 -21.54
N ASP A 28 9.62 -18.69 -22.66
CA ASP A 28 9.62 -17.63 -23.66
C ASP A 28 8.24 -17.10 -24.09
N ASP A 29 8.00 -15.80 -23.86
CA ASP A 29 7.07 -15.00 -24.66
C ASP A 29 7.60 -13.54 -24.71
N ASP A 30 8.00 -13.12 -25.91
CA ASP A 30 8.57 -11.83 -26.35
C ASP A 30 9.35 -10.98 -25.32
N SER A 31 10.68 -11.03 -25.42
CA SER A 31 11.68 -10.26 -24.66
C SER A 31 11.37 -8.75 -24.59
N LEU A 32 10.60 -8.35 -23.57
CA LEU A 32 10.60 -7.01 -22.98
C LEU A 32 11.85 -6.72 -22.13
N ASP A 33 12.86 -7.59 -22.20
CA ASP A 33 14.07 -7.52 -21.38
C ASP A 33 14.84 -6.21 -21.64
N SER A 34 14.86 -5.74 -22.89
CA SER A 34 15.45 -4.44 -23.27
C SER A 34 14.75 -3.23 -22.64
N THR A 35 13.50 -3.35 -22.18
CA THR A 35 12.74 -2.26 -21.55
C THR A 35 13.06 -2.09 -20.06
N ARG A 36 13.79 -3.06 -19.47
CA ARG A 36 14.11 -3.08 -18.03
C ARG A 36 15.49 -2.50 -17.71
N ASP A 37 16.28 -2.14 -18.71
CA ASP A 37 17.58 -1.49 -18.54
C ASP A 37 17.42 0.00 -18.18
N TRP A 38 17.15 0.24 -16.90
CA TRP A 38 17.19 1.59 -16.32
C TRP A 38 18.62 2.12 -16.30
N CYS A 39 18.98 2.91 -17.30
CA CYS A 39 20.25 3.63 -17.30
C CYS A 39 20.17 4.91 -16.45
N ARG A 40 21.24 5.19 -15.69
CA ARG A 40 21.37 6.49 -15.02
C ARG A 40 21.51 7.58 -16.08
N VAL A 41 20.65 8.59 -15.99
CA VAL A 41 20.78 9.79 -16.81
C VAL A 41 22.03 10.55 -16.37
N ASP A 42 23.05 10.57 -17.22
CA ASP A 42 24.20 11.43 -17.01
C ASP A 42 23.84 12.87 -17.37
N ILE A 43 23.50 13.64 -16.33
CA ILE A 43 23.14 15.07 -16.42
C ILE A 43 24.29 15.96 -16.88
N THR A 44 25.52 15.45 -16.98
CA THR A 44 26.67 16.21 -17.52
C THR A 44 26.77 16.11 -19.05
N ILE A 45 26.07 15.15 -19.66
CA ILE A 45 25.98 15.00 -21.10
C ILE A 45 24.83 15.87 -21.60
N SER A 46 25.16 16.91 -22.37
CA SER A 46 24.17 17.70 -23.12
C SER A 46 23.56 16.83 -24.21
N HIS A 47 22.45 16.16 -23.88
CA HIS A 47 21.68 15.40 -24.85
C HIS A 47 20.97 16.37 -25.79
N PRO A 48 20.90 16.09 -27.10
CA PRO A 48 20.06 16.87 -28.01
C PRO A 48 18.63 16.87 -27.44
N SER A 49 18.01 18.06 -27.40
CA SER A 49 16.65 18.20 -26.88
C SER A 49 15.74 17.18 -27.55
N HIS A 50 15.04 16.37 -26.74
CA HIS A 50 14.13 15.35 -27.24
C HIS A 50 13.17 15.96 -28.27
N PRO A 51 12.83 15.24 -29.36
CA PRO A 51 11.85 15.71 -30.32
C PRO A 51 10.56 16.10 -29.58
N LYS A 52 10.13 17.36 -29.76
CA LYS A 52 8.86 17.81 -29.21
C LYS A 52 7.74 17.28 -30.10
N PHE A 53 7.14 16.17 -29.70
CA PHE A 53 5.93 15.67 -30.34
C PHE A 53 4.76 16.56 -29.92
N LEU A 54 4.10 17.19 -30.90
CA LEU A 54 2.87 17.93 -30.64
C LEU A 54 1.77 16.92 -30.29
N PHE A 55 1.01 17.18 -29.23
CA PHE A 55 -0.17 16.40 -28.94
C PHE A 55 -1.24 16.67 -30.01
N THR A 56 -1.56 15.65 -30.80
CA THR A 56 -2.59 15.72 -31.85
C THR A 56 -3.89 15.04 -31.44
N GLY A 57 -3.96 14.53 -30.21
CA GLY A 57 -5.17 13.92 -29.68
C GLY A 57 -6.24 14.98 -29.40
N ASN A 58 -7.50 14.55 -29.36
CA ASN A 58 -8.54 15.40 -28.79
C ASN A 58 -8.27 15.54 -27.29
N GLU A 59 -8.15 16.75 -26.78
CA GLU A 59 -8.03 17.01 -25.36
C GLU A 59 -9.34 16.81 -24.60
N GLY A 60 -9.30 16.78 -23.27
CA GLY A 60 -10.47 16.63 -22.40
C GLY A 60 -10.91 15.20 -22.11
N LEU A 61 -11.90 15.08 -21.20
CA LEU A 61 -12.44 13.82 -20.71
C LEU A 61 -13.05 13.00 -21.85
N LYS A 62 -12.67 11.72 -21.94
CA LYS A 62 -13.17 10.79 -22.97
C LYS A 62 -14.32 9.92 -22.52
N VAL A 63 -14.70 10.04 -21.26
CA VAL A 63 -15.80 9.31 -20.64
C VAL A 63 -16.92 10.29 -20.29
N SER A 64 -18.15 9.84 -20.42
CA SER A 64 -19.32 10.60 -20.00
C SER A 64 -19.55 10.39 -18.52
N ILE A 65 -18.91 11.23 -17.70
CA ILE A 65 -19.49 11.60 -16.41
C ILE A 65 -20.52 12.67 -16.74
N GLY A 66 -21.74 12.60 -16.20
CA GLY A 66 -22.74 13.65 -16.42
C GLY A 66 -22.26 15.02 -15.92
N ASP A 67 -23.16 15.96 -15.67
CA ASP A 67 -22.81 17.24 -15.04
C ASP A 67 -22.53 17.08 -13.52
N SER A 68 -21.69 16.09 -13.15
CA SER A 68 -21.31 15.82 -11.77
C SER A 68 -20.02 16.55 -11.42
N GLU A 69 -20.12 17.34 -10.35
CA GLU A 69 -18.98 17.97 -9.68
C GLU A 69 -18.48 17.13 -8.50
N ASP A 70 -19.03 15.92 -8.26
CA ASP A 70 -18.64 15.07 -7.13
C ASP A 70 -17.29 14.36 -7.43
N PRO A 71 -16.21 14.65 -6.66
CA PRO A 71 -14.93 13.98 -6.83
C PRO A 71 -15.00 12.44 -6.75
N LEU A 72 -16.00 11.90 -6.04
CA LEU A 72 -16.18 10.46 -5.93
C LEU A 72 -16.54 9.81 -7.28
N ASP A 73 -17.28 10.49 -8.14
CA ASP A 73 -17.64 9.96 -9.47
C ASP A 73 -16.40 9.81 -10.35
N TYR A 74 -15.48 10.76 -10.30
CA TYR A 74 -14.20 10.69 -11.00
C TYR A 74 -13.30 9.59 -10.43
N PHE A 75 -13.30 9.38 -9.10
CA PHE A 75 -12.56 8.30 -8.47
C PHE A 75 -13.08 6.92 -8.93
N ASN A 76 -14.40 6.76 -9.02
CA ASN A 76 -15.05 5.51 -9.42
C ASN A 76 -14.79 5.14 -10.89
N LEU A 77 -14.28 6.05 -11.74
CA LEU A 77 -13.79 5.68 -13.07
C LEU A 77 -12.57 4.76 -13.03
N PHE A 78 -11.78 4.84 -11.96
CA PHE A 78 -10.54 4.08 -11.79
C PHE A 78 -10.71 2.94 -10.78
N PHE A 79 -11.59 3.12 -9.80
CA PHE A 79 -11.87 2.15 -8.76
C PHE A 79 -13.38 1.88 -8.70
N ASP A 80 -13.86 1.14 -9.68
CA ASP A 80 -15.25 0.69 -9.71
C ASP A 80 -15.48 -0.50 -8.75
N ASP A 81 -16.74 -0.92 -8.66
CA ASP A 81 -17.11 -2.05 -7.79
C ASP A 81 -16.48 -3.38 -8.25
N GLU A 82 -16.19 -3.55 -9.55
CA GLU A 82 -15.52 -4.76 -10.05
C GLU A 82 -14.08 -4.85 -9.54
N ILE A 83 -13.32 -3.75 -9.63
CA ILE A 83 -11.98 -3.64 -9.08
C ILE A 83 -12.00 -3.85 -7.56
N PHE A 84 -12.94 -3.23 -6.83
CA PHE A 84 -13.04 -3.46 -5.39
C PHE A 84 -13.34 -4.92 -5.05
N ASN A 85 -14.30 -5.55 -5.75
CA ASN A 85 -14.63 -6.96 -5.57
C ASN A 85 -13.42 -7.87 -5.84
N PHE A 86 -12.66 -7.56 -6.88
CA PHE A 86 -11.45 -8.29 -7.23
C PHE A 86 -10.39 -8.19 -6.12
N ILE A 87 -10.02 -6.97 -5.71
CA ILE A 87 -9.00 -6.75 -4.68
C ILE A 87 -9.40 -7.41 -3.36
N VAL A 88 -10.67 -7.29 -2.97
CA VAL A 88 -11.21 -7.92 -1.75
C VAL A 88 -11.10 -9.44 -1.83
N SER A 89 -11.52 -10.03 -2.95
CA SER A 89 -11.46 -11.49 -3.18
C SER A 89 -10.03 -12.00 -3.07
N GLU A 90 -9.10 -11.33 -3.76
CA GLU A 90 -7.69 -11.72 -3.82
C GLU A 90 -6.98 -11.57 -2.47
N THR A 91 -7.22 -10.46 -1.77
CA THR A 91 -6.67 -10.19 -0.43
C THR A 91 -7.15 -11.24 0.59
N ASN A 92 -8.45 -11.58 0.57
CA ASN A 92 -9.00 -12.59 1.47
C ASN A 92 -8.44 -13.98 1.16
N ARG A 93 -8.35 -14.35 -0.13
CA ARG A 93 -7.79 -15.62 -0.59
C ARG A 93 -6.32 -15.77 -0.20
N TYR A 94 -5.53 -14.72 -0.36
CA TYR A 94 -4.12 -14.72 0.04
C TYR A 94 -3.95 -14.90 1.55
N ALA A 95 -4.76 -14.19 2.35
CA ALA A 95 -4.75 -14.35 3.80
C ALA A 95 -5.09 -15.80 4.20
N GLU A 96 -6.13 -16.40 3.60
CA GLU A 96 -6.51 -17.80 3.85
C GLU A 96 -5.37 -18.77 3.51
N SER A 97 -4.75 -18.63 2.34
CA SER A 97 -3.58 -19.42 1.94
C SER A 97 -2.42 -19.28 2.95
N HIS A 98 -2.14 -18.06 3.42
CA HIS A 98 -1.11 -17.84 4.44
C HIS A 98 -1.42 -18.60 5.75
N PHE A 99 -2.68 -18.63 6.20
CA PHE A 99 -3.05 -19.36 7.43
C PHE A 99 -3.03 -20.87 7.27
N GLN A 100 -3.23 -21.40 6.05
CA GLN A 100 -3.10 -22.83 5.78
C GLN A 100 -1.63 -23.28 5.80
N ASN A 101 -0.72 -22.41 5.35
CA ASN A 101 0.69 -22.76 5.19
C ASN A 101 1.57 -22.38 6.40
N VAL A 102 1.11 -21.49 7.29
CA VAL A 102 1.91 -20.97 8.42
C VAL A 102 1.24 -21.25 9.76
N LYS A 103 1.94 -21.93 10.67
CA LYS A 103 1.51 -22.06 12.07
C LYS A 103 1.81 -20.78 12.83
N LEU A 104 0.76 -20.09 13.25
CA LEU A 104 0.88 -18.86 14.03
C LEU A 104 0.90 -19.11 15.53
N THR A 105 1.73 -18.34 16.23
CA THR A 105 1.65 -18.26 17.69
C THR A 105 0.39 -17.46 18.09
N PRO A 106 -0.21 -17.74 19.26
CA PRO A 106 -1.38 -16.98 19.74
C PRO A 106 -1.11 -15.48 19.92
N ALA A 107 0.16 -15.08 20.08
CA ALA A 107 0.58 -13.69 20.20
C ALA A 107 0.63 -12.95 18.85
N SER A 108 0.61 -13.66 17.72
CA SER A 108 0.71 -13.06 16.40
C SER A 108 -0.49 -12.15 16.12
N ARG A 109 -0.21 -10.92 15.65
CA ARG A 109 -1.26 -10.00 15.20
C ARG A 109 -2.11 -10.59 14.09
N ALA A 110 -1.55 -11.47 13.26
CA ALA A 110 -2.25 -12.10 12.14
C ALA A 110 -3.44 -12.96 12.59
N VAL A 111 -3.44 -13.47 13.83
CA VAL A 111 -4.58 -14.21 14.42
C VAL A 111 -5.84 -13.34 14.51
N LYS A 112 -5.71 -12.00 14.51
CA LYS A 112 -6.84 -11.07 14.53
C LYS A 112 -7.45 -10.82 13.14
N TRP A 113 -6.95 -11.47 12.08
CA TRP A 113 -7.49 -11.33 10.74
C TRP A 113 -8.96 -11.76 10.69
N LYS A 114 -9.72 -11.00 9.91
CA LYS A 114 -11.08 -11.32 9.50
C LYS A 114 -11.22 -10.85 8.07
N ASN A 115 -11.86 -11.67 7.24
CA ASN A 115 -12.12 -11.35 5.85
C ASN A 115 -12.73 -9.95 5.74
N ILE A 116 -12.28 -9.25 4.72
CA ILE A 116 -12.73 -7.90 4.41
C ILE A 116 -13.87 -7.91 3.40
N ASN A 117 -14.59 -6.79 3.36
CA ASN A 117 -15.59 -6.49 2.35
C ASN A 117 -15.24 -5.19 1.61
N ASN A 118 -16.03 -4.85 0.59
CA ASN A 118 -15.82 -3.63 -0.21
C ASN A 118 -15.85 -2.35 0.62
N GLN A 119 -16.68 -2.27 1.67
CA GLN A 119 -16.73 -1.08 2.52
C GLN A 119 -15.43 -0.92 3.32
N GLU A 120 -14.89 -2.01 3.85
CA GLU A 120 -13.61 -2.00 4.55
C GLU A 120 -12.45 -1.67 3.60
N MET A 121 -12.46 -2.20 2.38
CA MET A 121 -11.45 -1.88 1.37
C MET A 121 -11.55 -0.42 0.91
N LYS A 122 -12.75 0.12 0.65
CA LYS A 122 -12.97 1.54 0.35
C LYS A 122 -12.44 2.45 1.46
N ARG A 123 -12.72 2.11 2.73
CA ARG A 123 -12.16 2.82 3.90
C ARG A 123 -10.64 2.75 3.94
N PHE A 124 -10.07 1.58 3.66
CA PHE A 124 -8.62 1.40 3.61
C PHE A 124 -7.97 2.28 2.53
N ILE A 125 -8.47 2.24 1.29
CA ILE A 125 -7.98 3.09 0.19
C ILE A 125 -8.15 4.58 0.52
N SER A 126 -9.27 4.97 1.16
CA SER A 126 -9.46 6.37 1.59
C SER A 126 -8.39 6.84 2.59
N LEU A 127 -7.90 5.94 3.45
CA LEU A 127 -6.79 6.25 4.36
C LEU A 127 -5.47 6.39 3.62
N LEU A 128 -5.19 5.55 2.62
CA LEU A 128 -3.99 5.70 1.78
C LEU A 128 -3.98 7.03 1.04
N LEU A 129 -5.12 7.43 0.44
CA LEU A 129 -5.26 8.74 -0.19
C LEU A 129 -5.06 9.87 0.82
N PHE A 130 -5.61 9.73 2.03
CA PHE A 130 -5.46 10.73 3.08
C PHE A 130 -4.01 10.85 3.57
N GLN A 131 -3.21 9.78 3.54
CA GLN A 131 -1.78 9.82 3.83
C GLN A 131 -0.96 10.57 2.78
N GLY A 132 -1.43 10.58 1.52
CA GLY A 132 -0.85 11.44 0.48
C GLY A 132 -0.95 12.93 0.81
N ILE A 133 -2.01 13.32 1.54
CA ILE A 133 -2.26 14.71 1.97
C ILE A 133 -1.59 14.99 3.32
N VAL A 134 -1.82 14.12 4.30
CA VAL A 134 -1.27 14.24 5.65
C VAL A 134 -0.09 13.29 5.76
N GLN A 135 1.11 13.84 5.70
CA GLN A 135 2.33 13.04 5.80
C GLN A 135 2.81 12.92 7.25
N LYS A 136 3.23 11.72 7.63
CA LYS A 136 3.92 11.46 8.89
C LYS A 136 5.14 10.58 8.61
N PRO A 137 6.24 10.76 9.36
CA PRO A 137 7.48 10.02 9.10
C PRO A 137 7.38 8.53 9.46
N VAL A 138 6.37 8.13 10.23
CA VAL A 138 6.19 6.74 10.68
C VAL A 138 4.71 6.40 10.66
N GLU A 139 4.36 5.29 10.05
CA GLU A 139 2.98 4.80 9.85
C GLU A 139 2.16 4.77 11.15
N LYS A 140 2.73 4.20 12.21
CA LYS A 140 2.06 4.09 13.52
C LYS A 140 1.66 5.45 14.11
N ARG A 141 2.30 6.56 13.68
CA ARG A 141 1.97 7.90 14.18
C ARG A 141 0.60 8.38 13.70
N PHE A 142 0.03 7.81 12.63
CA PHE A 142 -1.32 8.13 12.19
C PHE A 142 -2.39 7.72 13.21
N TRP A 143 -2.12 6.70 14.03
CA TRP A 143 -2.99 6.23 15.11
C TRP A 143 -2.53 6.68 16.52
N SER A 144 -1.55 7.60 16.60
CA SER A 144 -1.04 8.09 17.88
C SER A 144 -2.11 8.89 18.63
N LYS A 145 -2.30 8.56 19.92
CA LYS A 145 -3.15 9.33 20.85
C LYS A 145 -2.44 10.53 21.49
N ARG A 146 -1.12 10.67 21.30
CA ARG A 146 -0.36 11.81 21.82
C ARG A 146 -0.84 13.11 21.16
N PRO A 147 -1.19 14.17 21.92
CA PRO A 147 -1.78 15.39 21.36
C PRO A 147 -1.01 15.99 20.18
N ILE A 148 0.32 16.08 20.27
CA ILE A 148 1.18 16.66 19.23
C ILE A 148 1.22 15.84 17.91
N LEU A 149 0.86 14.55 17.96
CA LEU A 149 0.85 13.67 16.79
C LEU A 149 -0.56 13.29 16.34
N SER A 150 -1.59 13.74 17.08
CA SER A 150 -2.96 13.24 16.94
C SER A 150 -3.52 13.52 15.55
N THR A 151 -3.95 12.47 14.87
CA THR A 151 -4.75 12.53 13.63
C THR A 151 -6.02 11.70 13.83
N PRO A 152 -7.00 12.25 14.57
CA PRO A 152 -8.09 11.46 15.14
C PRO A 152 -8.96 10.75 14.09
N PHE A 153 -8.97 11.24 12.85
CA PHE A 153 -9.78 10.68 11.78
C PHE A 153 -9.33 9.27 11.35
N PHE A 154 -8.03 8.97 11.39
CA PHE A 154 -7.50 7.64 11.03
C PHE A 154 -8.12 6.53 11.90
N GLY A 155 -8.03 6.69 13.23
CA GLY A 155 -8.61 5.73 14.17
C GLY A 155 -10.14 5.68 14.16
N LYS A 156 -10.82 6.74 13.69
CA LYS A 156 -12.28 6.76 13.52
C LYS A 156 -12.72 5.97 12.29
N ILE A 157 -11.97 6.02 11.19
CA ILE A 157 -12.28 5.26 9.97
C ILE A 157 -11.96 3.78 10.15
N MET A 158 -10.76 3.47 10.63
CA MET A 158 -10.27 2.11 10.75
C MET A 158 -9.23 2.02 11.87
N ILE A 159 -9.32 0.98 12.70
CA ILE A 159 -8.34 0.76 13.76
C ILE A 159 -6.98 0.32 13.17
N GLU A 160 -5.87 0.72 13.82
CA GLU A 160 -4.49 0.44 13.37
C GLU A 160 -4.25 -1.06 13.09
N ILE A 161 -4.85 -1.93 13.91
CA ILE A 161 -4.68 -3.37 13.76
C ILE A 161 -5.29 -3.86 12.44
N LYS A 162 -6.52 -3.43 12.11
CA LYS A 162 -7.20 -3.83 10.87
C LYS A 162 -6.46 -3.25 9.66
N TYR A 163 -6.10 -1.97 9.69
CA TYR A 163 -5.32 -1.33 8.62
C TYR A 163 -4.01 -2.07 8.34
N GLY A 164 -3.22 -2.33 9.39
CA GLY A 164 -1.93 -3.02 9.24
C GLY A 164 -2.08 -4.47 8.76
N LEU A 165 -3.19 -5.14 9.10
CA LEU A 165 -3.46 -6.47 8.56
C LEU A 165 -3.90 -6.44 7.09
N ILE A 166 -4.69 -5.44 6.69
CA ILE A 166 -5.04 -5.24 5.27
C ILE A 166 -3.76 -4.94 4.48
N MET A 167 -2.90 -4.04 4.94
CA MET A 167 -1.58 -3.81 4.33
C MET A 167 -0.76 -5.11 4.19
N LYS A 168 -0.76 -5.96 5.21
CA LYS A 168 0.01 -7.21 5.21
C LYS A 168 -0.49 -8.23 4.18
N PHE A 169 -1.80 -8.32 3.99
CA PHE A 169 -2.42 -9.35 3.15
C PHE A 169 -2.92 -8.83 1.80
N LEU A 170 -2.78 -7.53 1.53
CA LEU A 170 -3.12 -6.93 0.24
C LEU A 170 -2.38 -7.69 -0.86
N HIS A 171 -3.14 -8.23 -1.80
CA HIS A 171 -2.60 -9.08 -2.85
C HIS A 171 -3.27 -8.80 -4.19
N PHE A 172 -2.47 -8.87 -5.24
CA PHE A 172 -2.87 -8.84 -6.64
C PHE A 172 -2.22 -10.06 -7.30
N PRO A 173 -2.95 -10.83 -8.13
CA PRO A 173 -2.38 -11.98 -8.81
C PRO A 173 -1.27 -11.52 -9.78
N ARG A 174 -0.32 -12.43 -10.04
CA ARG A 174 0.72 -12.25 -11.05
C ARG A 174 0.13 -12.27 -12.46
#